data_AF-A0A2T2SNG2-F1
#
_entry.id   AF-A0A2T2SNG2-F1
#
_cell.length_a   1.000
_cell.length_b   1.000
_cell.length_c   1.000
_cell.angle_alpha   90.00
_cell.angle_beta   90.00
_cell.angle_gamma   90.00
#
_symmetry.space_group_name_H-M   'P 1'
#
loop_
_entity.id
_entity.type
_entity.pdbx_description
1 polymer ?
#
loop_
_entity_poly.entity_id
_entity_poly.type
_entity_poly.pdbx_seq_one_letter_code
_entity_poly.pdbx_strand_id
1 'polypeptide(L)'
;MKNAEAVPKSSKSKPPELLRDSEESAAQIARELGVPQTNLSRWKREMEDDQDGAFLGKGNSRDEELAQLRRENAKLKKERDILKKQSASIRADAPAVKIYQFVQAHASEHSVARMCRVLGASRSGYYAWRKRPESEREKKDRRLLTMIKAIHRESRRTYGSPRVHAELRNKGVRCGENRVARLMRENGIQAKQKLAFEATTDSDHGPASGPEPAGPPV
;
A
#
# COMPACT_ATOMS: atom_id res chain seq x y z
N MET A 1 2.53 84.75 9.54
CA MET A 1 3.77 84.43 10.27
C MET A 1 3.39 83.44 11.36
N LYS A 2 3.85 82.19 11.43
CA LYS A 2 5.08 81.56 10.95
C LYS A 2 4.79 80.13 10.46
N ASN A 3 5.66 79.68 9.55
CA ASN A 3 5.57 78.49 8.71
C ASN A 3 5.41 77.17 9.48
N ALA A 4 4.51 76.32 8.99
CA ALA A 4 4.51 74.89 9.26
C ALA A 4 5.64 74.26 8.44
N GLU A 5 6.80 74.12 9.07
CA GLU A 5 7.97 73.49 8.46
C GLU A 5 7.70 71.99 8.37
N ALA A 6 7.49 71.52 7.14
CA ALA A 6 7.33 70.12 6.81
C ALA A 6 8.64 69.38 7.09
N VAL A 7 8.68 68.63 8.19
CA VAL A 7 9.80 67.74 8.52
C VAL A 7 9.82 66.57 7.50
N PRO A 8 10.97 66.29 6.87
CA PRO A 8 11.07 65.40 5.72
C PRO A 8 10.80 63.93 6.05
N LYS A 9 10.01 63.26 5.20
CA LYS A 9 9.64 61.84 5.26
C LYS A 9 10.78 60.87 4.85
N SER A 10 12.06 61.21 5.07
CA SER A 10 13.19 60.52 4.42
C SER A 10 14.28 59.94 5.32
N SER A 11 13.97 59.48 6.52
CA SER A 11 14.88 58.61 7.28
C SER A 11 14.10 57.61 8.13
N LYS A 12 13.37 56.71 7.46
CA LYS A 12 12.73 55.57 8.12
C LYS A 12 13.73 54.41 8.25
N SER A 13 14.77 54.57 9.07
CA SER A 13 15.32 53.38 9.73
C SER A 13 14.41 53.08 10.91
N LYS A 14 14.04 51.80 11.07
CA LYS A 14 13.13 51.34 12.12
C LYS A 14 13.88 51.46 13.47
N PRO A 15 13.42 52.27 14.44
CA PRO A 15 14.03 52.37 15.78
C PRO A 15 14.15 51.07 16.61
N PRO A 16 13.33 50.01 16.42
CA PRO A 16 13.34 48.84 17.31
C PRO A 16 14.60 47.98 17.28
N GLU A 17 15.42 48.02 16.22
CA GLU A 17 16.66 47.23 16.18
C GLU A 17 17.70 47.78 17.17
N LEU A 18 17.72 49.11 17.40
CA LEU A 18 18.60 49.75 18.39
C LEU A 18 18.25 49.38 19.85
N LEU A 19 17.02 48.91 20.10
CA LEU A 19 16.60 48.42 21.43
C LEU A 19 17.08 47.01 21.75
N ARG A 20 17.54 46.25 20.75
CA ARG A 20 17.96 44.86 20.95
C ARG A 20 19.38 44.74 21.50
N ASP A 21 20.21 45.73 21.16
CA ASP A 21 21.66 45.72 21.42
C ASP A 21 22.11 46.81 22.42
N SER A 22 21.20 47.63 22.97
CA SER A 22 21.54 48.67 23.97
C SER A 22 21.02 48.32 25.37
N GLU A 23 21.86 48.50 26.40
CA GLU A 23 21.47 48.40 27.82
C GLU A 23 20.69 49.64 28.32
N GLU A 24 20.29 50.52 27.41
CA GLU A 24 19.62 51.79 27.75
C GLU A 24 18.11 51.62 27.92
N SER A 25 17.54 52.42 28.85
CA SER A 25 16.11 52.39 29.11
C SER A 25 15.30 52.95 27.93
N ALA A 26 14.16 52.35 27.63
CA ALA A 26 13.25 52.79 26.56
C ALA A 26 12.86 54.27 26.63
N ALA A 27 12.89 54.87 27.83
CA ALA A 27 12.63 56.30 28.05
C ALA A 27 13.81 57.22 27.64
N GLN A 28 15.04 56.69 27.62
CA GLN A 28 16.23 57.40 27.15
C GLN A 28 16.27 57.42 25.63
N ILE A 29 16.06 56.25 25.01
CA ILE A 29 15.98 56.09 23.54
C ILE A 29 14.83 56.92 22.95
N ALA A 30 13.69 57.03 23.66
CA ALA A 30 12.56 57.89 23.27
C ALA A 30 12.94 59.37 23.20
N ARG A 31 13.70 59.86 24.18
CA ARG A 31 14.13 61.27 24.25
C ARG A 31 15.15 61.60 23.18
N GLU A 32 16.09 60.70 22.93
CA GLU A 32 17.15 60.90 21.93
C GLU A 32 16.59 60.89 20.50
N LEU A 33 15.59 60.07 20.22
CA LEU A 33 14.91 60.02 18.93
C LEU A 33 13.82 61.10 18.77
N GLY A 34 13.51 61.87 19.83
CA GLY A 34 12.46 62.90 19.81
C GLY A 34 11.05 62.34 19.62
N VAL A 35 10.82 61.07 19.97
CA VAL A 35 9.52 60.40 19.81
C VAL A 35 8.91 60.10 21.18
N PRO A 36 7.58 60.26 21.38
CA PRO A 36 6.92 59.88 22.62
C PRO A 36 7.17 58.40 22.97
N GLN A 37 7.54 58.13 24.24
CA GLN A 37 7.84 56.79 24.77
C GLN A 37 6.75 55.75 24.46
N THR A 38 5.49 56.18 24.41
CA THR A 38 4.33 55.33 24.09
C THR A 38 4.44 54.66 22.73
N ASN A 39 5.10 55.28 21.74
CA ASN A 39 5.31 54.71 20.41
C ASN A 39 6.35 53.58 20.43
N LEU A 40 7.40 53.71 21.24
CA LEU A 40 8.39 52.66 21.43
C LEU A 40 7.81 51.46 22.17
N SER A 41 7.00 51.68 23.20
CA SER A 41 6.27 50.60 23.87
C SER A 41 5.29 49.90 22.92
N ARG A 42 4.60 50.66 22.06
CA ARG A 42 3.73 50.11 21.02
C ARG A 42 4.51 49.30 19.98
N TRP A 43 5.63 49.82 19.46
CA TRP A 43 6.45 49.11 18.48
C TRP A 43 7.17 47.89 19.06
N LYS A 44 7.56 47.92 20.34
CA LYS A 44 8.10 46.76 21.05
C LYS A 44 7.06 45.65 21.17
N ARG A 45 5.82 46.02 21.51
CA ARG A 45 4.69 45.10 21.55
C ARG A 45 4.33 44.56 20.15
N GLU A 46 4.32 45.41 19.12
CA GLU A 46 4.10 44.97 17.73
C GLU A 46 5.23 44.01 17.26
N MET A 47 6.47 44.13 17.78
CA MET A 47 7.56 43.19 17.47
C MET A 47 7.50 41.87 18.26
N GLU A 48 7.05 41.90 19.51
CA GLU A 48 6.74 40.69 20.29
C GLU A 48 5.55 39.96 19.65
N ASP A 49 4.50 40.70 19.26
CA ASP A 49 3.35 40.19 18.52
C ASP A 49 3.73 39.70 17.10
N ASP A 50 4.75 40.26 16.43
CA ASP A 50 5.24 39.76 15.14
C ASP A 50 6.19 38.54 15.28
N GLN A 51 6.90 38.39 16.40
CA GLN A 51 7.71 37.18 16.70
C GLN A 51 6.82 35.98 17.06
N ASP A 52 5.75 36.20 17.82
CA ASP A 52 4.76 35.18 18.15
C ASP A 52 3.61 35.09 17.12
N GLY A 53 3.52 36.06 16.20
CA GLY A 53 2.44 36.22 15.22
C GLY A 53 2.79 35.81 13.79
N ALA A 54 3.78 34.94 13.60
CA ALA A 54 3.77 34.12 12.39
C ALA A 54 2.47 33.28 12.41
N PHE A 55 1.44 33.74 11.69
CA PHE A 55 0.10 33.16 11.53
C PHE A 55 -1.05 33.61 12.47
N LEU A 56 -1.29 34.92 12.65
CA LEU A 56 -2.62 35.39 13.09
C LEU A 56 -3.40 36.07 11.94
N GLY A 57 -3.49 35.39 10.81
CA GLY A 57 -4.59 35.58 9.86
C GLY A 57 -5.78 34.73 10.31
N LYS A 58 -7.01 35.28 10.29
CA LYS A 58 -8.25 34.52 10.56
C LYS A 58 -8.20 33.16 9.80
N GLY A 59 -8.04 32.06 10.54
CA GLY A 59 -7.84 30.70 10.02
C GLY A 59 -9.08 30.10 9.36
N ASN A 60 -9.62 30.75 8.34
CA ASN A 60 -10.97 30.43 7.84
C ASN A 60 -11.06 30.19 6.32
N SER A 61 -9.95 29.99 5.61
CA SER A 61 -10.05 29.59 4.19
C SER A 61 -8.90 28.70 3.73
N ARG A 62 -7.64 29.12 3.94
CA ARG A 62 -6.48 28.29 3.61
C ARG A 62 -6.35 27.06 4.50
N ASP A 63 -6.64 27.18 5.79
CA ASP A 63 -6.61 26.04 6.72
C ASP A 63 -7.76 25.06 6.48
N GLU A 64 -8.93 25.58 6.08
CA GLU A 64 -10.08 24.78 5.66
C GLU A 64 -9.81 24.06 4.34
N GLU A 65 -9.20 24.75 3.37
CA GLU A 65 -8.77 24.18 2.09
C GLU A 65 -7.68 23.12 2.30
N LEU A 66 -6.68 23.38 3.14
CA LEU A 66 -5.67 22.39 3.53
C LEU A 66 -6.30 21.18 4.21
N ALA A 67 -7.29 21.39 5.10
CA ALA A 67 -8.01 20.30 5.73
C ALA A 67 -8.84 19.50 4.72
N GLN A 68 -9.51 20.15 3.78
CA GLN A 68 -10.26 19.52 2.70
C GLN A 68 -9.33 18.71 1.79
N LEU A 69 -8.27 19.32 1.28
CA LEU A 69 -7.28 18.66 0.43
C LEU A 69 -6.60 17.49 1.14
N ARG A 70 -6.31 17.60 2.44
CA ARG A 70 -5.79 16.48 3.24
C ARG A 70 -6.81 15.34 3.36
N ARG A 71 -8.09 15.65 3.57
CA ARG A 71 -9.18 14.66 3.60
C ARG A 71 -9.36 13.98 2.25
N GLU A 72 -9.34 14.73 1.16
CA GLU A 72 -9.42 14.20 -0.20
C GLU A 72 -8.21 13.32 -0.53
N ASN A 73 -6.99 13.76 -0.22
CA ASN A 73 -5.79 12.94 -0.38
C ASN A 73 -5.87 11.65 0.43
N ALA A 74 -6.37 11.69 1.66
CA ALA A 74 -6.55 10.50 2.47
C ALA A 74 -7.59 9.53 1.86
N LYS A 75 -8.65 10.06 1.27
CA LYS A 75 -9.66 9.27 0.54
C LYS A 75 -9.05 8.63 -0.71
N LEU A 76 -8.39 9.42 -1.56
CA LEU A 76 -7.78 8.96 -2.81
C LEU A 76 -6.68 7.93 -2.56
N LYS A 77 -5.86 8.10 -1.52
CA LYS A 77 -4.88 7.09 -1.11
C LYS A 77 -5.54 5.74 -0.82
N LYS A 78 -6.64 5.71 -0.06
CA LYS A 78 -7.39 4.49 0.22
C LYS A 78 -7.99 3.86 -1.04
N GLU A 79 -8.54 4.66 -1.96
CA GLU A 79 -9.12 4.17 -3.21
C GLU A 79 -8.04 3.60 -4.15
N ARG A 80 -6.89 4.27 -4.26
CA ARG A 80 -5.72 3.77 -4.97
C ARG A 80 -5.22 2.45 -4.38
N ASP A 81 -5.14 2.34 -3.06
CA ASP A 81 -4.68 1.12 -2.39
C ASP A 81 -5.59 -0.07 -2.69
N ILE A 82 -6.91 0.16 -2.74
CA ILE A 82 -7.88 -0.84 -3.18
C ILE A 82 -7.61 -1.28 -4.62
N LEU A 83 -7.45 -0.33 -5.56
CA LEU A 83 -7.19 -0.65 -6.98
C LEU A 83 -5.85 -1.36 -7.18
N LYS A 84 -4.82 -0.99 -6.43
CA LYS A 84 -3.50 -1.64 -6.47
C LYS A 84 -3.58 -3.09 -5.98
N LYS A 85 -4.33 -3.34 -4.90
CA LYS A 85 -4.59 -4.71 -4.42
C LYS A 85 -5.46 -5.49 -5.40
N GLN A 86 -6.44 -4.83 -6.01
CA GLN A 86 -7.29 -5.43 -7.02
C GLN A 86 -6.47 -5.87 -8.22
N SER A 87 -5.66 -5.00 -8.83
CA SER A 87 -4.88 -5.34 -10.02
C SER A 87 -3.90 -6.50 -9.81
N ALA A 88 -3.42 -6.69 -8.57
CA ALA A 88 -2.59 -7.84 -8.20
C ALA A 88 -3.38 -9.16 -8.03
N SER A 89 -4.68 -9.11 -7.78
CA SER A 89 -5.49 -10.27 -7.39
C SER A 89 -6.56 -10.67 -8.41
N ILE A 90 -7.26 -9.70 -8.98
CA ILE A 90 -8.36 -9.91 -9.93
C ILE A 90 -8.26 -8.93 -11.11
N ARG A 91 -8.60 -9.41 -12.31
CA ARG A 91 -8.68 -8.56 -13.50
C ARG A 91 -9.81 -7.55 -13.37
N ALA A 92 -9.74 -6.45 -14.12
CA ALA A 92 -10.76 -5.41 -14.11
C ALA A 92 -12.13 -5.90 -14.64
N ASP A 93 -12.12 -6.85 -15.58
CA ASP A 93 -13.30 -7.49 -16.18
C ASP A 93 -13.80 -8.70 -15.37
N ALA A 94 -13.36 -8.85 -14.12
CA ALA A 94 -13.67 -10.03 -13.33
C ALA A 94 -15.19 -10.16 -13.10
N PRO A 95 -15.73 -11.38 -13.12
CA PRO A 95 -17.15 -11.60 -12.85
C PRO A 95 -17.49 -11.14 -11.42
N ALA A 96 -18.73 -10.67 -11.21
CA ALA A 96 -19.17 -10.09 -9.94
C ALA A 96 -18.86 -10.96 -8.70
N VAL A 97 -18.92 -12.29 -8.84
CA VAL A 97 -18.57 -13.24 -7.76
C VAL A 97 -17.12 -13.07 -7.30
N LYS A 98 -16.17 -12.89 -8.23
CA LYS A 98 -14.75 -12.68 -7.91
C LYS A 98 -14.52 -11.32 -7.24
N ILE A 99 -15.23 -10.29 -7.68
CA ILE A 99 -15.22 -8.98 -7.04
C ILE A 99 -15.74 -9.09 -5.60
N TYR A 100 -16.86 -9.78 -5.38
CA TYR A 100 -17.39 -9.94 -4.02
C TYR A 100 -16.50 -10.80 -3.11
N GLN A 101 -15.81 -11.82 -3.64
CA GLN A 101 -14.78 -12.55 -2.91
C GLN A 101 -13.63 -11.63 -2.48
N PHE A 102 -13.14 -10.78 -3.40
CA PHE A 102 -12.11 -9.80 -3.09
C PHE A 102 -12.57 -8.79 -2.02
N VAL A 103 -13.80 -8.28 -2.14
CA VAL A 103 -14.41 -7.38 -1.14
C VAL A 103 -14.52 -8.07 0.22
N GLN A 104 -14.88 -9.35 0.26
CA GLN A 104 -14.94 -10.11 1.51
C GLN A 104 -13.56 -10.27 2.15
N ALA A 105 -12.54 -10.60 1.37
CA ALA A 105 -11.17 -10.79 1.85
C ALA A 105 -10.56 -9.51 2.46
N HIS A 106 -10.95 -8.33 1.97
CA HIS A 106 -10.42 -7.04 2.42
C HIS A 106 -11.41 -6.22 3.27
N ALA A 107 -12.50 -6.85 3.73
CA ALA A 107 -13.55 -6.18 4.51
C ALA A 107 -13.10 -5.67 5.89
N SER A 108 -11.99 -6.18 6.42
CA SER A 108 -11.37 -5.73 7.67
C SER A 108 -10.59 -4.42 7.51
N GLU A 109 -10.01 -4.18 6.34
CA GLU A 109 -9.10 -3.04 6.08
C GLU A 109 -9.81 -1.87 5.41
N HIS A 110 -10.85 -2.16 4.62
CA HIS A 110 -11.58 -1.17 3.85
C HIS A 110 -13.08 -1.34 4.03
N SER A 111 -13.83 -0.24 3.97
CA SER A 111 -15.29 -0.33 4.04
C SER A 111 -15.85 -0.96 2.77
N VAL A 112 -16.81 -1.89 2.95
CA VAL A 112 -17.52 -2.56 1.84
C VAL A 112 -18.11 -1.53 0.87
N ALA A 113 -18.68 -0.44 1.38
CA ALA A 113 -19.25 0.62 0.55
C ALA A 113 -18.19 1.29 -0.36
N ARG A 114 -16.99 1.56 0.17
CA ARG A 114 -15.90 2.15 -0.63
C ARG A 114 -15.41 1.17 -1.68
N MET A 115 -15.16 -0.08 -1.30
CA MET A 115 -14.69 -1.10 -2.24
C MET A 115 -15.70 -1.34 -3.36
N CYS A 116 -16.98 -1.54 -3.05
CA CYS A 116 -18.03 -1.70 -4.06
C CYS A 116 -18.09 -0.52 -5.03
N ARG A 117 -17.98 0.72 -4.53
CA ARG A 117 -17.95 1.93 -5.39
C ARG A 117 -16.73 1.93 -6.31
N VAL A 118 -15.54 1.72 -5.76
CA VAL A 118 -14.27 1.75 -6.52
C VAL A 118 -14.21 0.64 -7.56
N LEU A 119 -14.75 -0.53 -7.23
CA LEU A 119 -14.73 -1.72 -8.10
C LEU A 119 -15.95 -1.81 -9.04
N GLY A 120 -16.83 -0.80 -9.08
CA GLY A 120 -18.00 -0.80 -9.95
C GLY A 120 -19.04 -1.89 -9.62
N ALA A 121 -19.11 -2.36 -8.38
CA ALA A 121 -20.00 -3.44 -7.95
C ALA A 121 -21.13 -2.95 -7.03
N SER A 122 -22.27 -3.65 -7.05
CA SER A 122 -23.40 -3.31 -6.20
C SER A 122 -23.21 -3.76 -4.74
N ARG A 123 -23.44 -2.84 -3.80
CA ARG A 123 -23.41 -3.15 -2.35
C ARG A 123 -24.53 -4.11 -1.94
N SER A 124 -25.74 -3.94 -2.48
CA SER A 124 -26.84 -4.88 -2.21
C SER A 124 -26.54 -6.25 -2.82
N GLY A 125 -25.92 -6.28 -4.00
CA GLY A 125 -25.42 -7.49 -4.64
C GLY A 125 -24.40 -8.24 -3.78
N TYR A 126 -23.45 -7.54 -3.14
CA TYR A 126 -22.49 -8.14 -2.21
C TYR A 126 -23.18 -8.84 -1.04
N TYR A 127 -24.11 -8.17 -0.35
CA TYR A 127 -24.77 -8.79 0.80
C TYR A 127 -25.71 -9.91 0.40
N ALA A 128 -26.39 -9.79 -0.74
CA ALA A 128 -27.18 -10.87 -1.30
C ALA A 128 -26.29 -12.08 -1.60
N TRP A 129 -25.17 -11.88 -2.31
CA TRP A 129 -24.17 -12.92 -2.58
C TRP A 129 -23.63 -13.56 -1.30
N ARG A 130 -23.30 -12.77 -0.28
CA ARG A 130 -22.79 -13.28 1.00
C ARG A 130 -23.80 -14.14 1.76
N LYS A 131 -25.10 -13.86 1.58
CA LYS A 131 -26.20 -14.62 2.20
C LYS A 131 -26.67 -15.79 1.32
N ARG A 132 -26.24 -15.88 0.06
CA ARG A 132 -26.70 -16.95 -0.83
C ARG A 132 -26.27 -18.29 -0.26
N PRO A 133 -27.19 -19.25 -0.09
CA PRO A 133 -26.81 -20.61 0.22
C PRO A 133 -26.00 -21.16 -0.95
N GLU A 134 -25.10 -22.08 -0.62
CA GLU A 134 -24.28 -22.74 -1.62
C GLU A 134 -25.16 -23.44 -2.66
N SER A 135 -24.79 -23.26 -3.92
CA SER A 135 -25.51 -23.89 -5.02
C SER A 135 -25.41 -25.42 -4.93
N GLU A 136 -26.40 -26.13 -5.47
CA GLU A 136 -26.34 -27.60 -5.57
C GLU A 136 -25.08 -28.07 -6.31
N ARG A 137 -24.59 -27.27 -7.25
CA ARG A 137 -23.33 -27.50 -7.95
C ARG A 137 -22.13 -27.40 -7.01
N GLU A 138 -22.05 -26.37 -6.17
CA GLU A 138 -20.99 -26.21 -5.16
C GLU A 138 -21.04 -27.32 -4.10
N LYS A 139 -22.23 -27.73 -3.67
CA LYS A 139 -22.38 -28.88 -2.77
C LYS A 139 -21.82 -30.15 -3.39
N LYS A 140 -22.14 -30.41 -4.67
CA LYS A 140 -21.58 -31.55 -5.43
C LYS A 140 -20.07 -31.42 -5.61
N ASP A 141 -19.56 -30.23 -5.92
CA ASP A 141 -18.13 -29.96 -6.05
C ASP A 141 -17.39 -30.17 -4.72
N ARG A 142 -17.96 -29.76 -3.58
CA ARG A 142 -17.39 -30.04 -2.26
C ARG A 142 -17.33 -31.54 -1.98
N ARG A 143 -18.43 -32.26 -2.20
CA ARG A 143 -18.46 -33.73 -2.02
C ARG A 143 -17.38 -34.40 -2.87
N LEU A 144 -17.28 -34.00 -4.13
CA LEU A 144 -16.27 -34.51 -5.06
C LEU A 144 -14.85 -34.16 -4.60
N LEU A 145 -14.62 -32.93 -4.13
CA LEU A 145 -13.34 -32.46 -3.62
C LEU A 145 -12.89 -33.26 -2.40
N THR A 146 -13.81 -33.63 -1.49
CA THR A 146 -13.49 -34.49 -0.35
C THR A 146 -12.94 -35.84 -0.82
N MET A 147 -13.56 -36.45 -1.85
CA MET A 147 -13.10 -37.71 -2.43
C MET A 147 -11.75 -37.56 -3.14
N ILE A 148 -11.57 -36.47 -3.91
CA ILE A 148 -10.29 -36.13 -4.55
C ILE A 148 -9.17 -36.04 -3.51
N LYS A 149 -9.40 -35.32 -2.40
CA LYS A 149 -8.41 -35.18 -1.31
C LYS A 149 -8.09 -36.53 -0.67
N ALA A 150 -9.09 -37.38 -0.46
CA ALA A 150 -8.89 -38.71 0.09
C ALA A 150 -7.99 -39.58 -0.82
N ILE A 151 -8.33 -39.67 -2.12
CA ILE A 151 -7.55 -40.43 -3.11
C ILE A 151 -6.13 -39.86 -3.25
N HIS A 152 -6.00 -38.53 -3.30
CA HIS A 152 -4.69 -37.90 -3.41
C HIS A 152 -3.81 -38.18 -2.18
N ARG A 153 -4.39 -38.21 -0.97
CA ARG A 153 -3.68 -38.59 0.25
C ARG A 153 -3.30 -40.07 0.26
N GLU A 154 -4.23 -40.94 -0.12
CA GLU A 154 -4.05 -42.40 -0.23
C GLU A 154 -2.90 -42.75 -1.19
N SER A 155 -2.81 -42.06 -2.33
CA SER A 155 -1.72 -42.20 -3.31
C SER A 155 -0.37 -41.58 -2.87
N ARG A 156 -0.23 -41.17 -1.60
CA ARG A 156 0.95 -40.42 -1.09
C ARG A 156 1.29 -39.17 -1.90
N ARG A 157 0.25 -38.51 -2.44
CA ARG A 157 0.34 -37.32 -3.31
C ARG A 157 1.00 -37.56 -4.67
N THR A 158 1.12 -38.80 -5.14
CA THR A 158 1.73 -39.10 -6.45
C THR A 158 0.75 -38.95 -7.61
N TYR A 159 -0.56 -39.01 -7.34
CA TYR A 159 -1.56 -38.99 -8.41
C TYR A 159 -1.95 -37.56 -8.79
N GLY A 160 -1.88 -37.28 -10.10
CA GLY A 160 -2.43 -36.08 -10.74
C GLY A 160 -3.89 -36.29 -11.19
N SER A 161 -4.47 -35.30 -11.87
CA SER A 161 -5.88 -35.34 -12.27
C SER A 161 -6.31 -36.56 -13.09
N PRO A 162 -5.52 -37.10 -14.04
CA PRO A 162 -5.95 -38.27 -14.81
C PRO A 162 -6.07 -39.52 -13.92
N ARG A 163 -5.11 -39.74 -13.02
CA ARG A 163 -5.09 -40.91 -12.12
C ARG A 163 -6.14 -40.80 -11.01
N VAL A 164 -6.34 -39.60 -10.47
CA VAL A 164 -7.41 -39.35 -9.49
C VAL A 164 -8.79 -39.57 -10.13
N HIS A 165 -8.98 -39.14 -11.38
CA HIS A 165 -10.22 -39.36 -12.11
C HIS A 165 -10.49 -40.84 -12.38
N ALA A 166 -9.48 -41.62 -12.75
CA ALA A 166 -9.60 -43.06 -12.91
C ALA A 166 -10.04 -43.73 -11.60
N GLU A 167 -9.43 -43.37 -10.47
CA GLU A 167 -9.83 -43.88 -9.14
C GLU A 167 -11.26 -43.48 -8.75
N LEU A 168 -11.67 -42.24 -9.03
CA LEU A 168 -13.05 -41.80 -8.80
C LEU A 168 -14.04 -42.64 -9.61
N ARG A 169 -13.70 -42.96 -10.86
CA ARG A 169 -14.51 -43.82 -11.72
C ARG A 169 -14.58 -45.25 -11.18
N ASN A 170 -13.47 -45.80 -10.70
CA ASN A 170 -13.42 -47.12 -10.05
C ASN A 170 -14.28 -47.18 -8.79
N LYS A 171 -14.34 -46.08 -8.03
CA LYS A 171 -15.22 -45.91 -6.85
C LYS A 171 -16.68 -45.57 -7.23
N GLY A 172 -17.06 -45.68 -8.51
CA GLY A 172 -18.43 -45.48 -9.00
C GLY A 172 -18.87 -44.03 -9.21
N VAL A 173 -17.96 -43.05 -9.06
CA VAL A 173 -18.29 -41.63 -9.20
C VAL A 173 -18.17 -41.17 -10.64
N ARG A 174 -19.32 -40.87 -11.26
CA ARG A 174 -19.35 -40.28 -12.60
C ARG A 174 -19.03 -38.78 -12.55
N CYS A 175 -17.83 -38.41 -12.99
CA CYS A 175 -17.41 -37.03 -13.19
C CYS A 175 -16.50 -36.89 -14.41
N GLY A 176 -16.42 -35.68 -14.97
CA GLY A 176 -15.49 -35.37 -16.05
C GLY A 176 -14.09 -35.06 -15.54
N GLU A 177 -13.06 -35.48 -16.27
CA GLU A 177 -11.66 -35.27 -15.88
C GLU A 177 -11.32 -33.78 -15.74
N ASN A 178 -11.78 -32.93 -16.67
CA ASN A 178 -11.58 -31.48 -16.60
C ASN A 178 -12.17 -30.86 -15.32
N ARG A 179 -13.26 -31.44 -14.79
CA ARG A 179 -13.83 -31.01 -13.51
C ARG A 179 -12.91 -31.36 -12.35
N VAL A 180 -12.32 -32.56 -12.37
CA VAL A 180 -11.32 -33.01 -11.37
C VAL A 180 -10.08 -32.12 -11.44
N ALA A 181 -9.54 -31.90 -12.64
CA ALA A 181 -8.36 -31.05 -12.86
C ALA A 181 -8.60 -29.61 -12.36
N ARG A 182 -9.75 -29.02 -12.68
CA ARG A 182 -10.15 -27.70 -12.18
C ARG A 182 -10.19 -27.67 -10.65
N LEU A 183 -10.87 -28.62 -10.01
CA LEU A 183 -10.99 -28.68 -8.55
C LEU A 183 -9.64 -28.89 -7.86
N MET A 184 -8.76 -29.72 -8.44
CA MET A 184 -7.40 -29.91 -7.94
C MET A 184 -6.60 -28.61 -8.02
N ARG A 185 -6.62 -27.92 -9.17
CA ARG A 185 -5.92 -26.64 -9.37
C ARG A 185 -6.42 -25.54 -8.43
N GLU A 186 -7.74 -25.38 -8.31
CA GLU A 186 -8.35 -24.38 -7.40
C GLU A 186 -8.00 -24.61 -5.93
N ASN A 187 -7.62 -25.85 -5.55
CA ASN A 187 -7.29 -26.22 -4.18
C ASN A 187 -5.79 -26.52 -3.96
N GLY A 188 -4.92 -26.20 -4.93
CA GLY A 188 -3.47 -26.43 -4.83
C GLY A 188 -3.07 -27.91 -4.70
N ILE A 189 -3.93 -28.83 -5.17
CA ILE A 189 -3.65 -30.27 -5.14
C ILE A 189 -2.84 -30.63 -6.39
N GLN A 190 -1.58 -31.00 -6.20
CA GLN A 190 -0.65 -31.31 -7.28
C GLN A 190 0.08 -32.62 -6.99
N ALA A 191 0.36 -33.37 -8.04
CA ALA A 191 1.15 -34.58 -7.95
C ALA A 191 2.60 -34.23 -7.59
N LYS A 192 3.20 -34.97 -6.66
CA LYS A 192 4.64 -34.93 -6.40
C LYS A 192 5.37 -35.45 -7.63
N GLN A 193 6.20 -34.59 -8.23
CA GLN A 193 7.13 -34.99 -9.27
C GLN A 193 8.42 -35.53 -8.63
N LYS A 194 8.99 -36.58 -9.22
CA LYS A 194 10.34 -37.02 -8.86
C LYS A 194 11.32 -35.97 -9.42
N LEU A 195 12.27 -35.52 -8.61
CA LEU A 195 13.35 -34.67 -9.09
C LEU A 195 14.12 -35.40 -10.19
N ALA A 196 14.58 -34.66 -11.21
CA ALA A 196 15.49 -35.19 -12.20
C ALA A 196 16.72 -35.76 -11.49
N PHE A 197 17.21 -36.91 -11.96
CA PHE A 197 18.41 -37.51 -11.41
C PHE A 197 19.62 -36.67 -11.84
N GLU A 198 20.37 -36.16 -10.87
CA GLU A 198 21.65 -35.49 -11.11
C GLU A 198 22.75 -36.56 -11.11
N ALA A 199 23.39 -36.78 -12.26
CA ALA A 199 24.47 -37.75 -12.41
C ALA A 199 25.76 -37.14 -11.85
N THR A 200 26.23 -37.63 -10.71
CA THR A 200 27.48 -37.19 -10.05
C THR A 200 28.74 -37.88 -10.59
N THR A 201 28.62 -38.69 -11.64
CA THR A 201 29.76 -39.38 -12.25
C THR A 201 30.01 -38.78 -13.62
N ASP A 202 31.04 -37.93 -13.69
CA ASP A 202 31.67 -37.58 -14.95
C ASP A 202 32.59 -38.76 -15.33
N SER A 203 32.09 -39.66 -16.18
CA SER A 203 32.87 -40.80 -16.68
C SER A 203 33.89 -40.39 -17.75
N ASP A 204 34.00 -39.08 -18.08
CA ASP A 204 34.95 -38.56 -19.05
C ASP A 204 36.24 -38.09 -18.35
N HIS A 205 36.84 -38.98 -17.59
CA HIS A 205 38.24 -38.83 -17.17
C HIS A 205 39.09 -39.48 -18.25
N GLY A 206 39.62 -38.66 -19.18
CA GLY A 206 40.51 -39.09 -20.25
C GLY A 206 41.66 -39.96 -19.71
N PRO A 207 42.12 -40.99 -20.46
CA PRO A 207 43.08 -41.94 -19.96
C PRO A 207 44.37 -41.22 -19.55
N ALA A 208 44.78 -41.41 -18.30
CA ALA A 208 46.02 -40.88 -17.75
C ALA A 208 47.19 -41.33 -18.64
N SER A 209 47.81 -40.37 -19.34
CA SER A 209 49.10 -40.57 -19.99
C SER A 209 50.12 -40.90 -18.90
N GLY A 210 50.53 -42.17 -18.81
CA GLY A 210 51.54 -42.63 -17.87
C GLY A 210 52.89 -41.94 -18.13
N PRO A 211 53.72 -41.73 -17.08
CA PRO A 211 55.02 -41.08 -17.22
C PRO A 211 56.00 -41.94 -18.03
N GLU A 212 56.69 -41.26 -18.95
CA GLU A 212 57.71 -41.77 -19.86
C GLU A 212 58.89 -42.43 -19.11
N PRO A 213 59.31 -43.66 -19.45
CA PRO A 213 60.41 -44.33 -18.77
C PRO A 213 61.76 -43.72 -19.14
N ALA A 214 62.54 -43.33 -18.13
CA ALA A 214 63.90 -42.84 -18.27
C ALA A 214 64.82 -43.89 -18.92
N GLY A 215 65.51 -43.48 -19.99
CA GLY A 215 66.48 -44.32 -20.72
C GLY A 215 67.69 -44.72 -19.87
N PRO A 216 68.33 -45.86 -20.18
CA PRO A 216 69.42 -46.41 -19.38
C PRO A 216 70.72 -45.60 -19.52
N PRO A 217 71.56 -45.53 -18.47
CA PRO A 217 72.83 -44.80 -18.49
C PRO A 217 73.89 -45.49 -19.35
N VAL A 218 74.78 -44.67 -19.90
CA VAL A 218 75.91 -45.02 -20.79
C VAL A 218 77.05 -45.72 -20.06
#